data_AF-A0A438JR00-F1
#
_entry.id   AF-A0A438JR00-F1
#
_cell.length_a   1.000
_cell.length_b   1.000
_cell.length_c   1.000
_cell.angle_alpha   90.00
_cell.angle_beta   90.00
_cell.angle_gamma   90.00
#
_symmetry.space_group_name_H-M   'P 1'
#
loop_
_entity.id
_entity.type
_entity.pdbx_description
1 polymer ?
#
loop_
_entity_poly.entity_id
_entity_poly.type
_entity_poly.pdbx_seq_one_letter_code
_entity_poly.pdbx_strand_id
1 'polypeptide(L)' 'MAFSSSASSNVIFAPPNIGHLVSIKLSDTNYLIWSSQIVSVLKSHDLMGFVDGSEPCPSKSLDGSLNPAYSLE' A
#
# COMPACT_ATOMS: atom_id res chain seq x y z
N MET A 1 -13.77 19.93 -28.97
CA MET A 1 -13.39 18.75 -28.17
C MET A 1 -12.32 19.21 -27.19
N ALA A 2 -12.63 19.27 -25.89
CA ALA A 2 -11.65 19.63 -24.87
C ALA A 2 -10.95 18.34 -24.41
N PHE A 3 -9.63 18.30 -24.50
CA PHE A 3 -8.83 17.23 -23.91
C PHE A 3 -8.82 17.44 -22.39
N SER A 4 -9.41 16.51 -21.65
CA SER A 4 -9.28 16.49 -20.20
C SER A 4 -7.82 16.18 -19.87
N SER A 5 -7.08 17.19 -19.41
CA SER A 5 -5.74 17.01 -18.87
C SER A 5 -5.86 16.22 -17.56
N SER A 6 -5.48 14.94 -17.59
CA SER A 6 -5.39 14.12 -16.38
C SER A 6 -4.20 14.63 -15.57
N ALA A 7 -4.46 15.39 -14.50
CA ALA A 7 -3.43 15.74 -13.54
C ALA A 7 -2.96 14.45 -12.86
N SER A 8 -1.72 14.04 -13.15
CA SER A 8 -1.05 12.96 -12.43
C SER A 8 -0.82 13.43 -11.00
N SER A 9 -1.70 13.04 -10.08
CA SER A 9 -1.51 13.25 -8.66
C SER A 9 -0.32 12.41 -8.21
N ASN A 10 0.85 13.02 -8.04
CA ASN A 10 1.97 12.38 -7.36
C ASN A 10 1.58 12.21 -5.89
N VAL A 11 0.96 11.08 -5.56
CA VAL A 11 0.70 10.67 -4.18
C VAL A 11 2.04 10.28 -3.57
N ILE A 12 2.63 11.18 -2.79
CA ILE A 12 3.81 10.86 -1.97
C ILE A 12 3.34 9.90 -0.88
N PHE A 13 3.57 8.61 -1.08
CA PHE A 13 3.34 7.61 -0.04
C PHE A 13 4.46 7.72 0.99
N ALA A 14 4.20 8.47 2.08
CA ALA A 14 5.01 8.35 3.28
C ALA A 14 4.59 7.06 3.99
N PRO A 15 5.45 6.03 4.08
CA PRO A 15 5.08 4.80 4.76
C PRO A 15 4.70 5.14 6.21
N PRO A 16 3.49 4.75 6.66
CA PRO A 16 3.08 4.99 8.02
C PRO A 16 4.10 4.37 8.97
N ASN A 17 4.44 5.07 10.06
CA ASN A 17 5.25 4.47 11.11
C ASN A 17 4.43 3.35 11.79
N ILE A 18 4.60 2.12 11.30
CA ILE A 18 3.85 0.95 11.76
C ILE A 18 4.05 0.73 13.26
N GLY A 19 5.19 1.13 13.82
CA GLY A 19 5.48 1.03 15.25
C GLY A 19 4.59 1.92 16.13
N HIS A 20 4.08 3.03 15.59
CA HIS A 20 3.07 3.86 16.25
C HIS A 20 1.66 3.29 16.10
N LEU A 21 1.38 2.60 14.99
CA LEU A 21 0.04 2.08 14.68
C LEU A 21 -0.22 0.70 15.27
N VAL A 22 0.83 -0.09 15.49
CA VAL A 22 0.78 -1.45 16.01
C VAL A 22 1.54 -1.47 17.34
N SER A 23 0.80 -1.47 18.45
CA SER A 23 1.39 -1.43 19.79
C SER A 23 1.90 -2.79 20.28
N ILE A 24 1.59 -3.87 19.57
CA ILE A 24 1.91 -5.24 19.98
C ILE A 24 2.82 -5.88 18.95
N LYS A 25 3.96 -6.42 19.39
CA LYS A 25 4.84 -7.21 18.52
C LYS A 25 4.32 -8.64 18.44
N LEU A 26 4.34 -9.24 17.24
CA LEU A 26 3.93 -10.61 17.03
C LEU A 26 4.74 -11.59 17.93
N SER A 27 4.02 -12.45 18.63
CA SER A 27 4.51 -13.62 19.37
C SER A 27 3.62 -14.83 19.04
N ASP A 28 4.13 -16.01 19.37
CA ASP A 28 3.45 -17.31 19.30
C ASP A 28 2.06 -17.36 19.98
N THR A 29 1.78 -16.49 20.96
CA THR A 29 0.51 -16.49 21.70
C THR A 29 -0.45 -15.37 21.33
N ASN A 30 -0.02 -14.36 20.56
CA ASN A 30 -0.77 -13.11 20.41
C ASN A 30 -1.24 -12.82 18.98
N TYR A 31 -1.17 -13.81 18.09
CA TYR A 31 -1.48 -13.66 16.67
C TYR A 31 -2.83 -12.98 16.40
N LEU A 32 -3.90 -13.37 17.10
CA LEU A 32 -5.24 -12.79 16.88
C LEU A 32 -5.30 -11.29 17.21
N ILE A 33 -4.61 -10.89 18.28
CA ILE A 33 -4.61 -9.48 18.71
C ILE A 33 -3.72 -8.68 17.76
N TRP A 34 -2.54 -9.22 17.43
CA TRP A 34 -1.62 -8.63 16.47
C TRP A 34 -2.25 -8.46 15.08
N SER A 35 -2.94 -9.49 14.58
CA SER A 35 -3.56 -9.47 13.26
C SER A 35 -4.68 -8.45 13.18
N SER A 36 -5.46 -8.26 14.26
CA SER A 36 -6.50 -7.23 14.29
C SER A 36 -5.95 -5.80 14.08
N GLN A 37 -4.79 -5.49 14.67
CA GLN A 37 -4.14 -4.19 14.52
C GLN A 37 -3.56 -4.02 13.11
N ILE A 38 -2.83 -5.01 12.61
CA ILE A 38 -2.28 -5.00 11.24
C ILE A 38 -3.40 -4.85 10.19
N VAL A 39 -4.48 -5.62 10.32
CA VAL A 39 -5.61 -5.55 9.38
C VAL A 39 -6.26 -4.18 9.40
N SER A 40 -6.39 -3.54 10.58
CA SER A 40 -6.92 -2.17 10.67
C SER A 40 -6.03 -1.17 9.93
N VAL A 41 -4.71 -1.29 10.07
CA VAL A 41 -3.74 -0.42 9.37
C VAL A 41 -3.80 -0.65 7.87
N LEU A 42 -3.83 -1.90 7.42
CA LEU A 42 -3.92 -2.22 5.99
C LEU A 42 -5.21 -1.67 5.38
N LYS A 43 -6.34 -1.81 6.07
CA LYS A 43 -7.62 -1.25 5.61
C LYS A 43 -7.63 0.27 5.58
N SER A 44 -7.02 0.95 6.55
CA SER A 44 -6.97 2.43 6.55
C SER A 44 -6.12 3.02 5.43
N HIS A 45 -5.22 2.21 4.86
CA HIS A 45 -4.36 2.59 3.73
C HIS A 45 -4.77 1.94 2.39
N ASP A 46 -5.94 1.29 2.34
CA ASP A 46 -6.43 0.58 1.15
C ASP A 46 -5.47 -0.53 0.64
N LEU A 47 -4.62 -1.06 1.54
CA LEU A 47 -3.61 -2.07 1.20
C LEU A 47 -4.12 -3.51 1.29
N MET A 48 -5.38 -3.71 1.68
CA MET A 48 -5.94 -5.05 1.88
C MET A 48 -6.00 -5.85 0.58
N GLY A 49 -6.24 -5.17 -0.56
CA GLY A 49 -6.29 -5.77 -1.88
C GLY A 49 -5.00 -6.51 -2.28
N PHE A 50 -3.85 -6.06 -1.77
CA PHE A 50 -2.57 -6.72 -2.01
C PHE A 50 -2.37 -7.98 -1.15
N VAL A 51 -3.09 -8.08 -0.02
CA VAL A 51 -3.00 -9.21 0.92
C VAL A 51 -3.96 -10.32 0.55
N ASP A 52 -5.18 -9.98 0.15
CA ASP A 52 -6.17 -10.95 -0.33
C ASP A 52 -5.95 -11.36 -1.80
N GLY A 53 -5.11 -10.63 -2.52
CA GLY A 53 -4.78 -10.88 -3.93
C GLY A 53 -5.80 -10.33 -4.91
N SER A 54 -6.78 -9.54 -4.44
CA SER A 54 -7.74 -8.85 -5.31
C SER A 54 -7.06 -7.76 -6.15
N GLU A 55 -6.00 -7.13 -5.63
CA GLU A 55 -5.18 -6.17 -6.35
C GLU A 55 -3.83 -6.79 -6.74
N PRO A 56 -3.58 -7.02 -8.04
CA PRO A 56 -2.29 -7.52 -8.49
C PRO A 56 -1.21 -6.45 -8.32
N CYS A 57 0.01 -6.88 -8.02
CA CYS A 57 1.16 -6.00 -8.05
C CYS A 57 1.23 -5.26 -9.39
N PRO A 58 1.41 -3.92 -9.40
CA PRO A 58 1.52 -3.19 -10.64
C PRO A 58 2.68 -3.72 -11.49
N SER A 59 2.61 -3.55 -12.81
CA SER A 59 3.70 -4.01 -13.68
C SER A 59 4.92 -3.13 -13.48
N LYS A 60 6.10 -3.74 -13.29
CA LYS A 60 7.38 -3.01 -13.13
C LYS A 60 7.77 -2.21 -14.37
N SER A 61 7.31 -2.66 -15.54
CA SER A 61 7.59 -2.05 -16.84
C SER A 61 6.27 -1.79 -17.57
N LEU A 62 6.09 -0.58 -18.10
CA LEU A 62 5.01 -0.23 -19.03
C LEU A 62 5.67 0.01 -20.40
N ASP A 63 5.35 -0.82 -21.40
CA ASP A 63 5.81 -0.66 -22.78
C ASP A 63 7.34 -0.45 -22.96
N GLY A 64 8.14 -1.12 -22.12
CA GLY A 64 9.60 -1.03 -22.15
C GLY A 64 10.21 0.11 -21.33
N SER A 65 9.39 0.97 -20.72
CA SER A 65 9.80 2.00 -19.75
C SER A 65 9.53 1.54 -18.31
N LEU A 66 10.30 2.03 -17.34
CA LEU A 66 10.00 1.82 -15.92
C LEU A 66 8.66 2.46 -15.58
N ASN A 67 7.83 1.73 -14.85
CA ASN A 67 6.58 2.27 -14.35
C ASN A 67 6.88 3.38 -13.33
N PRO A 68 6.35 4.60 -13.51
CA PRO A 68 6.61 5.73 -12.60
C PRO A 68 6.12 5.47 -11.16
N ALA A 69 5.18 4.54 -10.96
CA ALA A 69 4.77 4.10 -9.62
C ALA A 69 5.87 3.33 -8.85
N TYR A 70 6.96 2.94 -9.51
CA TYR A 70 8.12 2.26 -8.93
C TYR A 70 9.31 3.19 -8.68
N SER A 71 9.23 4.46 -9.06
CA SER A 71 10.30 5.42 -8.78
C SER A 71 10.27 5.79 -7.29
N LEU A 72 11.29 5.34 -6.56
CA LEU A 72 11.60 5.82 -5.21
C LEU A 72 12.31 7.18 -5.36
N GLU A 73 11.55 8.26 -5.54
CA GLU A 73 12.05 9.64 -5.38
C GLU A 73 11.69 10.21 -4.01
#